data_AF-A0A066Z423-F1
#
_entry.id   AF-A0A066Z423-F1
#
_cell.length_a   1.000
_cell.length_b   1.000
_cell.length_c   1.000
_cell.angle_alpha   90.00
_cell.angle_beta   90.00
_cell.angle_gamma   90.00
#
_symmetry.space_group_name_H-M   'P 1'
#
loop_
_entity.id
_entity.type
_entity.pdbx_description
1 polymer ?
#
loop_
_entity_poly.entity_id
_entity_poly.type
_entity_poly.pdbx_seq_one_letter_code
_entity_poly.pdbx_strand_id
1 'polypeptide(L)'
;MSRATSPRLLAACATAALAAGLFAAPAAQAVPGHAVTGPTVRSTPALTGDGCDATGTPGWLTTASPVLTAHTTAPSARFKVWDAAGAKVFDGTAATAADGTVQVTVPGLADGAGYTWQVWPDFRPGSGAPTETCRFGVDTAAPTALTVASADFPETGGGKYAGQKGVFTFSAADAASGVACFRYVLDNTPGVGGCAPGQGVVAAAADGTASVTLKPAEWGSHTLTVQAVDQAGNAAQPVSYTFYAPSNPNPPKALGDVDNDGVPDILLPDSQGNLLVIGGDAGSTAPTTVVPAAQAPIGGSWSGLQVVHKGWSGGGAPADTVYVRDAAPGNSGYLYQYVNQGALPLGTRSPSLIGHATSCVDTAKLAVACPADHSTGYQDVQQLVAFGSVETANPNGITLLDVEQGNLWLQRDPSRFGKSTQLTSTGLWNGYDLIAPGPDANGNLALWAREQSTGTLRSYAVPKLANGGFDFSALADPATGTVIGSFPVAGYPTLGSSGDLDGDGQADLYAVTADRHLVTFEGVANPKDLGALA
;
A
#
# COMPACT_ATOMS: atom_id res chain seq x y z
N MET A 1 2.47 -94.28 -6.65
CA MET A 1 2.41 -95.72 -6.32
C MET A 1 2.73 -95.85 -4.83
N SER A 2 2.04 -96.62 -3.99
CA SER A 2 0.76 -97.34 -4.13
C SER A 2 0.13 -97.64 -2.75
N ARG A 3 -1.21 -97.84 -2.75
CA ARG A 3 -2.08 -98.65 -1.87
C ARG A 3 -1.39 -99.64 -0.90
N ALA A 4 -1.93 -100.04 0.27
CA ALA A 4 -3.11 -99.69 1.11
C ALA A 4 -2.94 -100.46 2.47
N THR A 5 -3.88 -100.74 3.40
CA THR A 5 -5.36 -100.74 3.49
C THR A 5 -5.82 -100.69 4.98
N SER A 6 -7.12 -100.47 5.25
CA SER A 6 -7.75 -100.53 6.60
C SER A 6 -8.43 -101.90 6.87
N PRO A 7 -8.65 -102.26 8.16
CA PRO A 7 -10.02 -102.56 8.67
C PRO A 7 -10.37 -101.65 9.89
N ARG A 8 -11.63 -101.21 10.16
CA ARG A 8 -12.91 -101.92 10.44
C ARG A 8 -12.90 -102.68 11.79
N LEU A 9 -13.95 -102.75 12.60
CA LEU A 9 -15.33 -102.16 12.67
C LEU A 9 -15.61 -101.89 14.19
N LEU A 10 -16.75 -101.49 14.78
CA LEU A 10 -18.18 -101.30 14.43
C LEU A 10 -18.55 -99.79 14.58
N ALA A 11 -19.69 -99.20 14.18
CA ALA A 11 -21.09 -99.61 13.87
C ALA A 11 -22.01 -99.83 15.09
N ALA A 12 -23.28 -99.40 15.12
CA ALA A 12 -24.03 -98.40 14.32
C ALA A 12 -25.38 -98.07 15.03
N CYS A 13 -26.16 -97.13 14.45
CA CYS A 13 -27.53 -96.75 14.83
C CYS A 13 -27.67 -95.94 16.15
N ALA A 14 -28.70 -95.10 16.32
CA ALA A 14 -29.88 -94.86 15.47
C ALA A 14 -30.06 -93.39 15.04
N THR A 15 -30.83 -93.18 13.98
CA THR A 15 -31.14 -91.88 13.37
C THR A 15 -32.35 -91.19 14.01
N ALA A 16 -32.27 -89.88 14.20
CA ALA A 16 -33.42 -88.99 14.11
C ALA A 16 -32.97 -87.61 13.62
N ALA A 17 -33.64 -87.05 12.61
CA ALA A 17 -33.37 -85.72 12.10
C ALA A 17 -34.69 -84.93 12.06
N LEU A 18 -34.70 -83.75 12.71
CA LEU A 18 -35.66 -82.67 12.47
C LEU A 18 -35.11 -81.40 13.13
N ALA A 19 -35.25 -80.26 12.46
CA ALA A 19 -34.66 -79.00 12.89
C ALA A 19 -35.64 -78.16 13.72
N ALA A 20 -35.12 -77.53 14.78
CA ALA A 20 -35.77 -76.43 15.49
C ALA A 20 -34.69 -75.41 15.89
N GLY A 21 -35.01 -74.12 15.84
CA GLY A 21 -34.00 -73.07 15.78
C GLY A 21 -33.14 -72.91 17.04
N LEU A 22 -31.83 -72.81 16.85
CA LEU A 22 -31.02 -71.93 17.71
C LEU A 22 -31.34 -70.49 17.31
N PHE A 23 -31.84 -69.70 18.26
CA PHE A 23 -31.80 -68.25 18.13
C PHE A 23 -30.33 -67.81 18.12
N ALA A 24 -29.87 -67.27 16.99
CA ALA A 24 -28.66 -66.47 16.99
C ALA A 24 -28.95 -65.24 17.86
N ALA A 25 -28.34 -65.16 19.04
CA ALA A 25 -28.35 -63.93 19.82
C ALA A 25 -27.76 -62.82 18.93
N PRO A 26 -28.39 -61.63 18.87
CA PRO A 26 -27.80 -60.52 18.13
C PRO A 26 -26.42 -60.23 18.70
N ALA A 27 -25.43 -60.05 17.83
CA ALA A 27 -24.13 -59.57 18.27
C ALA A 27 -24.35 -58.25 19.01
N ALA A 28 -23.89 -58.18 20.27
CA ALA A 28 -24.10 -57.00 21.09
C ALA A 28 -23.39 -55.81 20.43
N GLN A 29 -24.17 -54.95 19.77
CA GLN A 29 -23.67 -53.67 19.28
C GLN A 29 -23.13 -52.92 20.49
N ALA A 30 -21.84 -52.58 20.46
CA ALA A 30 -21.27 -51.71 21.47
C ALA A 30 -22.02 -50.38 21.41
N VAL A 31 -22.82 -50.11 22.44
CA VAL A 31 -23.45 -48.80 22.61
C VAL A 31 -22.31 -47.77 22.58
N PRO A 32 -22.37 -46.73 21.73
CA PRO A 32 -21.35 -45.69 21.73
C PRO A 32 -21.23 -45.12 23.13
N GLY A 33 -20.08 -45.35 23.77
CA GLY A 33 -19.82 -44.87 25.12
C GLY A 33 -19.85 -43.34 25.14
N HIS A 34 -20.17 -42.77 26.30
CA HIS A 34 -20.12 -41.31 26.45
C HIS A 34 -18.71 -40.81 26.10
N ALA A 35 -18.65 -39.79 25.23
CA ALA A 35 -17.43 -39.28 24.64
C ALA A 35 -17.36 -37.75 24.80
N VAL A 36 -16.15 -37.21 24.72
CA VAL A 36 -15.87 -35.76 24.71
C VAL A 36 -15.20 -35.41 23.38
N THR A 37 -15.60 -34.29 22.78
CA THR A 37 -15.09 -33.79 21.50
C THR A 37 -14.97 -32.26 21.52
N GLY A 38 -14.21 -31.71 20.57
CA GLY A 38 -14.02 -30.25 20.43
C GLY A 38 -13.49 -29.55 21.69
N PRO A 39 -12.44 -30.06 22.37
CA PRO A 39 -11.79 -29.29 23.42
C PRO A 39 -11.27 -27.97 22.84
N THR A 40 -11.62 -26.85 23.47
CA THR A 40 -11.19 -25.50 23.06
C THR A 40 -10.98 -24.61 24.29
N VAL A 41 -10.00 -23.72 24.22
CA VAL A 41 -9.86 -22.65 25.23
C VAL A 41 -10.62 -21.43 24.72
N ARG A 42 -11.58 -20.92 25.51
CA ARG A 42 -12.34 -19.73 25.17
C ARG A 42 -11.72 -18.49 25.84
N SER A 43 -11.13 -17.63 25.01
CA SER A 43 -10.40 -16.43 25.42
C SER A 43 -10.79 -15.22 24.57
N THR A 44 -10.36 -14.03 25.01
CA THR A 44 -10.51 -12.76 24.28
C THR A 44 -9.20 -11.97 24.39
N PRO A 45 -8.37 -11.88 23.32
CA PRO A 45 -8.57 -12.46 21.98
C PRO A 45 -8.63 -14.00 21.98
N ALA A 46 -9.25 -14.57 20.95
CA ALA A 46 -9.35 -16.02 20.77
C ALA A 46 -8.03 -16.60 20.23
N LEU A 47 -7.64 -17.79 20.68
CA LEU A 47 -6.42 -18.46 20.21
C LEU A 47 -6.47 -18.77 18.70
N THR A 48 -5.41 -18.44 17.99
CA THR A 48 -5.13 -18.90 16.62
C THR A 48 -4.67 -20.36 16.63
N GLY A 49 -5.65 -21.26 16.72
CA GLY A 49 -5.44 -22.70 16.96
C GLY A 49 -5.64 -23.03 18.44
N ASP A 50 -6.45 -24.05 18.73
CA ASP A 50 -6.78 -24.50 20.08
C ASP A 50 -5.62 -25.23 20.79
N GLY A 51 -4.54 -25.53 20.07
CA GLY A 51 -3.36 -26.25 20.55
C GLY A 51 -3.65 -27.72 20.88
N CYS A 52 -4.72 -28.29 20.32
CA CYS A 52 -5.19 -29.65 20.62
C CYS A 52 -4.58 -30.76 19.76
N ASP A 53 -4.03 -30.43 18.59
CA ASP A 53 -3.29 -31.40 17.79
C ASP A 53 -1.92 -31.72 18.42
N ALA A 54 -1.39 -32.91 18.14
CA ALA A 54 -0.11 -33.34 18.73
C ALA A 54 1.11 -32.51 18.28
N THR A 55 0.95 -31.72 17.21
CA THR A 55 2.02 -31.08 16.42
C THR A 55 2.04 -29.55 16.44
N GLY A 56 0.96 -28.89 16.85
CA GLY A 56 0.85 -27.43 16.86
C GLY A 56 1.71 -26.74 17.93
N THR A 57 2.17 -25.54 17.59
CA THR A 57 2.69 -24.56 18.56
C THR A 57 1.52 -24.03 19.40
N PRO A 58 1.58 -24.06 20.74
CA PRO A 58 0.52 -23.49 21.57
C PRO A 58 0.43 -21.97 21.39
N GLY A 59 -0.79 -21.45 21.28
CA GLY A 59 -1.06 -20.01 21.39
C GLY A 59 -1.07 -19.53 22.84
N TRP A 60 -1.09 -18.20 23.01
CA TRP A 60 -0.94 -17.53 24.31
C TRP A 60 -2.23 -16.80 24.77
N LEU A 61 -2.40 -16.69 26.08
CA LEU A 61 -3.61 -16.19 26.72
C LEU A 61 -3.34 -14.99 27.63
N THR A 62 -4.01 -13.88 27.33
CA THR A 62 -4.05 -12.63 28.12
C THR A 62 -4.82 -12.73 29.46
N THR A 63 -4.97 -13.94 30.01
CA THR A 63 -5.70 -14.17 31.27
C THR A 63 -5.14 -15.33 32.09
N ALA A 64 -4.85 -15.05 33.36
CA ALA A 64 -4.55 -16.03 34.41
C ALA A 64 -5.79 -16.82 34.89
N SER A 65 -6.95 -16.70 34.23
CA SER A 65 -8.19 -17.40 34.56
C SER A 65 -9.02 -17.78 33.31
N PRO A 66 -8.49 -18.63 32.40
CA PRO A 66 -9.16 -19.01 31.17
C PRO A 66 -10.38 -19.92 31.39
N VAL A 67 -11.28 -19.94 30.40
CA VAL A 67 -12.43 -20.86 30.36
C VAL A 67 -12.14 -21.99 29.39
N LEU A 68 -11.99 -23.20 29.91
CA LEU A 68 -11.87 -24.42 29.12
C LEU A 68 -13.26 -24.89 28.72
N THR A 69 -13.45 -25.24 27.44
CA THR A 69 -14.71 -25.67 26.84
C THR A 69 -14.53 -27.01 26.14
N ALA A 70 -15.56 -27.85 26.16
CA ALA A 70 -15.68 -29.02 25.28
C ALA A 70 -17.15 -29.34 25.03
N HIS A 71 -17.44 -30.28 24.13
CA HIS A 71 -18.74 -30.93 24.02
C HIS A 71 -18.67 -32.36 24.55
N THR A 72 -19.72 -32.83 25.22
CA THR A 72 -19.78 -34.18 25.78
C THR A 72 -21.17 -34.79 25.66
N THR A 73 -21.24 -36.11 25.52
CA THR A 73 -22.50 -36.88 25.62
C THR A 73 -22.72 -37.46 27.02
N ALA A 74 -21.81 -37.25 27.96
CA ALA A 74 -21.96 -37.60 29.38
C ALA A 74 -22.81 -36.56 30.15
N PRO A 75 -23.37 -36.90 31.34
CA PRO A 75 -24.04 -35.92 32.21
C PRO A 75 -23.07 -34.89 32.84
N SER A 76 -21.78 -35.21 32.92
CA SER A 76 -20.72 -34.31 33.35
C SER A 76 -19.42 -34.57 32.59
N ALA A 77 -18.47 -33.64 32.64
CA ALA A 77 -17.10 -33.87 32.19
C ALA A 77 -16.10 -33.33 33.20
N ARG A 78 -14.95 -34.00 33.28
CA ARG A 78 -13.87 -33.71 34.23
C ARG A 78 -12.64 -33.20 33.49
N PHE A 79 -12.28 -31.95 33.78
CA PHE A 79 -11.13 -31.24 33.23
C PHE A 79 -9.94 -31.41 34.18
N LYS A 80 -8.74 -31.52 33.61
CA LYS A 80 -7.48 -31.45 34.35
C LYS A 80 -6.49 -30.60 33.59
N VAL A 81 -5.68 -29.84 34.32
CA VAL A 81 -4.59 -29.02 33.77
C VAL A 81 -3.31 -29.32 34.53
N TRP A 82 -2.20 -29.38 33.80
CA TRP A 82 -0.85 -29.54 34.32
C TRP A 82 0.04 -28.41 33.83
N ASP A 83 1.00 -28.00 34.65
CA ASP A 83 2.08 -27.10 34.24
C ASP A 83 3.13 -27.81 33.37
N ALA A 84 4.12 -27.06 32.88
CA ALA A 84 5.24 -27.57 32.10
C ALA A 84 6.14 -28.58 32.85
N ALA A 85 6.05 -28.69 34.18
CA ALA A 85 6.75 -29.71 34.97
C ALA A 85 5.92 -31.00 35.14
N GLY A 86 4.69 -31.03 34.64
CA GLY A 86 3.75 -32.14 34.79
C GLY A 86 3.07 -32.20 36.15
N ALA A 87 3.15 -31.14 36.97
CA ALA A 87 2.39 -31.04 38.21
C ALA A 87 0.96 -30.57 37.90
N LYS A 88 -0.03 -31.24 38.49
CA LYS A 88 -1.45 -31.02 38.21
C LYS A 88 -1.96 -29.78 38.96
N VAL A 89 -2.07 -28.66 38.27
CA VAL A 89 -2.55 -27.38 38.81
C VAL A 89 -4.08 -27.28 38.91
N PHE A 90 -4.84 -28.06 38.12
CA PHE A 90 -6.30 -28.07 38.19
C PHE A 90 -6.90 -29.47 38.01
N ASP A 91 -8.01 -29.75 38.69
CA ASP A 91 -8.80 -30.97 38.58
C ASP A 91 -10.24 -30.69 39.03
N GLY A 92 -11.18 -30.62 38.09
CA GLY A 92 -12.56 -30.19 38.36
C GLY A 92 -13.58 -30.79 37.41
N THR A 93 -14.80 -30.98 37.88
CA THR A 93 -15.93 -31.52 37.10
C THR A 93 -16.99 -30.44 36.89
N ALA A 94 -17.48 -30.32 35.66
CA ALA A 94 -18.61 -29.48 35.29
C ALA A 94 -19.77 -30.33 34.74
N ALA A 95 -21.00 -29.86 34.95
CA ALA A 95 -22.21 -30.50 34.42
C ALA A 95 -22.43 -30.12 32.95
N THR A 96 -22.99 -31.04 32.16
CA THR A 96 -23.26 -30.82 30.74
C THR A 96 -24.53 -29.98 30.55
N ALA A 97 -24.45 -28.95 29.71
CA ALA A 97 -25.59 -28.12 29.32
C ALA A 97 -26.50 -28.83 28.29
N ALA A 98 -27.69 -28.28 28.05
CA ALA A 98 -28.72 -28.91 27.22
C ALA A 98 -28.36 -29.05 25.72
N ASP A 99 -27.33 -28.33 25.27
CA ASP A 99 -26.71 -28.37 23.93
C ASP A 99 -25.50 -29.33 23.86
N GLY A 100 -25.16 -30.01 24.96
CA GLY A 100 -23.97 -30.85 25.08
C GLY A 100 -22.69 -30.08 25.43
N THR A 101 -22.73 -28.75 25.56
CA THR A 101 -21.56 -27.93 25.95
C THR A 101 -21.21 -28.17 27.42
N VAL A 102 -19.93 -28.19 27.75
CA VAL A 102 -19.44 -28.25 29.13
C VAL A 102 -18.22 -27.34 29.30
N GLN A 103 -18.19 -26.57 30.39
CA GLN A 103 -17.22 -25.49 30.60
C GLN A 103 -16.72 -25.42 32.05
N VAL A 104 -15.46 -24.99 32.23
CA VAL A 104 -14.90 -24.67 33.55
C VAL A 104 -13.90 -23.52 33.47
N THR A 105 -13.94 -22.61 34.46
CA THR A 105 -12.90 -21.59 34.65
C THR A 105 -11.76 -22.18 35.47
N VAL A 106 -10.51 -21.97 35.04
CA VAL A 106 -9.32 -22.44 35.76
C VAL A 106 -8.60 -21.23 36.39
N PRO A 107 -8.82 -20.93 37.68
CA PRO A 107 -8.30 -19.71 38.29
C PRO A 107 -6.84 -19.82 38.72
N GLY A 108 -6.14 -18.68 38.71
CA GLY A 108 -4.82 -18.55 39.35
C GLY A 108 -3.68 -19.25 38.62
N LEU A 109 -3.74 -19.33 37.29
CA LEU A 109 -2.58 -19.76 36.50
C LEU A 109 -1.46 -18.71 36.59
N ALA A 110 -0.21 -19.17 36.54
CA ALA A 110 0.96 -18.32 36.61
C ALA A 110 1.22 -17.64 35.26
N ASP A 111 1.73 -16.42 35.34
CA ASP A 111 2.19 -15.64 34.20
C ASP A 111 3.49 -16.21 33.61
N GLY A 112 3.67 -16.10 32.29
CA GLY A 112 4.83 -16.65 31.58
C GLY A 112 4.93 -18.18 31.54
N ALA A 113 3.84 -18.89 31.84
CA ALA A 113 3.85 -20.34 32.01
C ALA A 113 3.08 -21.09 30.91
N GLY A 114 3.66 -22.20 30.46
CA GLY A 114 3.02 -23.16 29.55
C GLY A 114 2.22 -24.24 30.30
N TYR A 115 1.04 -24.57 29.77
CA TYR A 115 0.10 -25.53 30.35
C TYR A 115 -0.32 -26.60 29.34
N THR A 116 -0.67 -27.77 29.86
CA THR A 116 -1.31 -28.86 29.12
C THR A 116 -2.62 -29.25 29.78
N TRP A 117 -3.63 -29.65 29.01
CA TRP A 117 -4.95 -30.00 29.55
C TRP A 117 -5.67 -31.09 28.75
N GLN A 118 -6.59 -31.78 29.42
CA GLN A 118 -7.42 -32.85 28.87
C GLN A 118 -8.79 -32.90 29.56
N VAL A 119 -9.79 -33.42 28.87
CA VAL A 119 -11.17 -33.58 29.38
C VAL A 119 -11.62 -35.04 29.29
N TRP A 120 -12.17 -35.58 30.39
CA TRP A 120 -12.78 -36.91 30.48
C TRP A 120 -14.31 -36.82 30.53
N PRO A 121 -15.06 -37.72 29.86
CA PRO A 121 -16.49 -37.87 30.11
C PRO A 121 -16.69 -38.56 31.46
N ASP A 122 -17.51 -37.94 32.31
CA ASP A 122 -17.75 -38.35 33.69
C ASP A 122 -19.18 -38.88 33.84
N PHE A 123 -19.31 -40.14 34.24
CA PHE A 123 -20.59 -40.81 34.44
C PHE A 123 -20.45 -41.91 35.50
N ARG A 124 -21.54 -42.62 35.81
CA ARG A 124 -21.52 -43.78 36.71
C ARG A 124 -21.96 -45.02 35.95
N PRO A 125 -21.28 -46.17 36.10
CA PRO A 125 -20.25 -46.46 37.10
C PRO A 125 -18.79 -46.17 36.70
N GLY A 126 -18.50 -45.48 35.59
CA GLY A 126 -17.11 -45.24 35.15
C GLY A 126 -16.91 -43.99 34.31
N SER A 127 -15.63 -43.64 34.06
CA SER A 127 -15.20 -42.55 33.17
C SER A 127 -14.70 -43.11 31.84
N GLY A 128 -15.00 -42.44 30.73
CA GLY A 128 -14.51 -42.84 29.40
C GLY A 128 -13.07 -42.39 29.11
N ALA A 129 -12.65 -42.53 27.85
CA ALA A 129 -11.35 -42.01 27.39
C ALA A 129 -11.33 -40.47 27.36
N PRO A 130 -10.17 -39.84 27.57
CA PRO A 130 -10.05 -38.38 27.44
C PRO A 130 -10.04 -37.92 25.97
N THR A 131 -10.14 -36.61 25.81
CA THR A 131 -9.66 -35.89 24.62
C THR A 131 -8.16 -36.11 24.39
N GLU A 132 -7.69 -35.72 23.20
CA GLU A 132 -6.28 -35.39 22.97
C GLU A 132 -5.75 -34.30 23.94
N THR A 133 -4.42 -34.21 24.04
CA THR A 133 -3.72 -33.34 24.99
C THR A 133 -3.50 -31.95 24.42
N CYS A 134 -4.38 -31.03 24.78
CA CYS A 134 -4.31 -29.64 24.36
C CYS A 134 -3.27 -28.84 25.14
N ARG A 135 -2.77 -27.76 24.55
CA ARG A 135 -1.69 -26.91 25.10
C ARG A 135 -2.01 -25.42 24.92
N PHE A 136 -1.62 -24.60 25.90
CA PHE A 136 -1.66 -23.14 25.80
C PHE A 136 -0.58 -22.50 26.69
N GLY A 137 -0.16 -21.28 26.37
CA GLY A 137 0.61 -20.42 27.28
C GLY A 137 -0.27 -19.38 27.96
N VAL A 138 0.13 -18.89 29.14
CA VAL A 138 -0.46 -17.71 29.79
C VAL A 138 0.57 -16.58 29.79
N ASP A 139 0.19 -15.44 29.26
CA ASP A 139 0.99 -14.23 29.22
C ASP A 139 0.08 -13.00 29.36
N THR A 140 0.17 -12.36 30.52
CA THR A 140 -0.60 -11.19 30.95
C THR A 140 0.29 -9.95 31.11
N ALA A 141 1.59 -10.08 30.87
CA ALA A 141 2.54 -8.98 30.82
C ALA A 141 2.39 -8.23 29.48
N ALA A 142 2.92 -7.01 29.40
CA ALA A 142 3.07 -6.30 28.13
C ALA A 142 4.57 -6.15 27.82
N PRO A 143 4.98 -6.08 26.54
CA PRO A 143 6.38 -5.92 26.17
C PRO A 143 7.06 -4.76 26.89
N THR A 144 8.26 -5.04 27.40
CA THR A 144 9.10 -4.11 28.15
C THR A 144 10.27 -3.62 27.32
N ALA A 145 11.03 -2.64 27.84
CA ALA A 145 12.24 -2.12 27.23
C ALA A 145 12.09 -1.67 25.75
N LEU A 146 10.90 -1.18 25.37
CA LEU A 146 10.65 -0.60 24.06
C LEU A 146 11.57 0.60 23.83
N THR A 147 12.41 0.49 22.80
CA THR A 147 13.32 1.54 22.34
C THR A 147 13.18 1.74 20.83
N VAL A 148 13.49 2.95 20.39
CA VAL A 148 13.54 3.37 18.99
C VAL A 148 14.88 4.04 18.76
N ALA A 149 15.53 3.77 17.63
CA ALA A 149 16.79 4.40 17.25
C ALA A 149 16.90 4.61 15.75
N SER A 150 17.47 5.73 15.33
CA SER A 150 17.93 5.95 13.97
C SER A 150 19.32 6.60 13.97
N ALA A 151 20.21 6.08 13.12
CA ALA A 151 21.47 6.75 12.78
C ALA A 151 21.29 7.76 11.63
N ASP A 152 20.21 7.60 10.85
CA ASP A 152 19.81 8.52 9.78
C ASP A 152 19.12 9.77 10.33
N PHE A 153 18.29 9.62 11.38
CA PHE A 153 17.54 10.71 12.00
C PHE A 153 17.63 10.65 13.54
N PRO A 154 18.81 10.93 14.13
CA PRO A 154 19.01 10.87 15.58
C PRO A 154 18.22 11.95 16.34
N GLU A 155 17.83 11.63 17.59
CA GLU A 155 17.10 12.55 18.49
C GLU A 155 17.84 13.88 18.74
N THR A 156 19.18 13.86 18.69
CA THR A 156 20.04 15.06 18.81
C THR A 156 19.99 15.97 17.59
N GLY A 157 19.31 15.56 16.52
CA GLY A 157 19.33 16.21 15.21
C GLY A 157 20.59 15.92 14.39
N GLY A 158 20.49 16.19 13.09
CA GLY A 158 21.53 15.88 12.10
C GLY A 158 21.24 14.57 11.36
N GLY A 159 22.27 13.96 10.77
CA GLY A 159 22.13 12.78 9.91
C GLY A 159 21.69 13.15 8.49
N LYS A 160 20.58 12.56 8.03
CA LYS A 160 19.92 12.84 6.74
C LYS A 160 19.07 14.11 6.80
N TYR A 161 18.67 14.58 5.62
CA TYR A 161 17.79 15.74 5.46
C TYR A 161 16.31 15.34 5.32
N ALA A 162 15.43 16.33 5.47
CA ALA A 162 14.06 16.27 4.96
C ALA A 162 14.02 15.80 3.49
N GLY A 163 12.94 15.10 3.13
CA GLY A 163 12.80 14.39 1.86
C GLY A 163 13.62 13.09 1.77
N GLN A 164 14.55 12.78 2.67
CA GLN A 164 15.39 11.58 2.53
C GLN A 164 14.82 10.36 3.28
N LYS A 165 14.80 9.19 2.61
CA LYS A 165 14.43 7.91 3.21
C LYS A 165 15.49 7.47 4.25
N GLY A 166 15.07 7.29 5.50
CA GLY A 166 15.92 6.91 6.64
C GLY A 166 15.42 5.69 7.40
N VAL A 167 16.35 4.89 7.94
CA VAL A 167 16.04 3.66 8.67
C VAL A 167 15.83 3.94 10.16
N PHE A 168 14.72 3.45 10.70
CA PHE A 168 14.41 3.43 12.14
C PHE A 168 14.37 1.98 12.60
N THR A 169 15.07 1.68 13.69
CA THR A 169 15.09 0.36 14.32
C THR A 169 14.31 0.40 15.63
N PHE A 170 13.46 -0.59 15.82
CA PHE A 170 12.69 -0.83 17.03
C PHE A 170 13.23 -2.06 17.75
N SER A 171 13.22 -2.03 19.08
CA SER A 171 13.58 -3.18 19.92
C SER A 171 12.68 -3.20 21.14
N ALA A 172 12.16 -4.36 21.52
CA ALA A 172 11.44 -4.58 22.77
C ALA A 172 11.69 -6.00 23.28
N ALA A 173 11.46 -6.23 24.57
CA ALA A 173 11.61 -7.53 25.19
C ALA A 173 10.31 -7.94 25.89
N ASP A 174 9.74 -9.05 25.45
CA ASP A 174 8.88 -9.87 26.30
C ASP A 174 9.58 -11.20 26.64
N ALA A 175 9.29 -11.72 27.83
CA ALA A 175 9.93 -12.90 28.41
C ALA A 175 9.04 -14.17 28.39
N ALA A 176 7.78 -14.04 27.97
CA ALA A 176 6.75 -15.07 28.01
C ALA A 176 6.39 -15.55 26.60
N SER A 177 5.57 -14.78 25.88
CA SER A 177 5.13 -15.11 24.53
C SER A 177 6.03 -14.53 23.43
N GLY A 178 6.84 -13.52 23.76
CA GLY A 178 7.76 -12.83 22.86
C GLY A 178 7.07 -11.75 22.02
N VAL A 179 7.85 -10.84 21.43
CA VAL A 179 7.30 -9.75 20.59
C VAL A 179 6.76 -10.32 19.28
N ALA A 180 5.55 -9.92 18.89
CA ALA A 180 4.93 -10.28 17.62
C ALA A 180 5.09 -9.18 16.57
N CYS A 181 4.82 -7.93 16.94
CA CYS A 181 4.92 -6.79 16.02
C CYS A 181 5.17 -5.47 16.74
N PHE A 182 5.59 -4.49 15.95
CA PHE A 182 5.56 -3.08 16.29
C PHE A 182 4.51 -2.37 15.44
N ARG A 183 3.63 -1.60 16.09
CA ARG A 183 2.81 -0.59 15.44
C ARG A 183 3.56 0.73 15.47
N TYR A 184 3.57 1.49 14.37
CA TYR A 184 4.31 2.74 14.27
C TYR A 184 3.57 3.74 13.38
N VAL A 185 3.73 5.03 13.67
CA VAL A 185 3.33 6.11 12.74
C VAL A 185 4.20 7.35 12.95
N LEU A 186 4.49 8.05 11.86
CA LEU A 186 5.19 9.34 11.88
C LEU A 186 4.17 10.48 11.98
N ASP A 187 4.46 11.45 12.85
CA ASP A 187 3.72 12.71 13.05
C ASP A 187 2.20 12.57 13.32
N ASN A 188 1.80 11.42 13.88
CA ASN A 188 0.41 11.09 14.18
C ASN A 188 0.30 10.14 15.40
N THR A 189 -0.92 9.71 15.74
CA THR A 189 -1.20 8.70 16.77
C THR A 189 -1.35 7.31 16.13
N PRO A 190 -0.71 6.24 16.64
CA PRO A 190 -0.87 4.89 16.09
C PRO A 190 -2.32 4.40 16.14
N GLY A 191 -2.74 3.68 15.11
CA GLY A 191 -4.08 3.07 15.05
C GLY A 191 -4.27 1.96 16.08
N VAL A 192 -5.51 1.81 16.57
CA VAL A 192 -5.91 0.65 17.37
C VAL A 192 -6.08 -0.58 16.45
N GLY A 193 -5.54 -1.73 16.85
CA GLY A 193 -5.53 -2.92 15.99
C GLY A 193 -4.88 -4.16 16.63
N GLY A 194 -4.47 -5.10 15.79
CA GLY A 194 -3.74 -6.33 16.15
C GLY A 194 -2.29 -6.31 15.65
N CYS A 195 -1.77 -7.47 15.23
CA CYS A 195 -0.53 -7.61 14.45
C CYS A 195 -0.81 -8.07 13.01
N ALA A 196 -1.98 -7.73 12.47
CA ALA A 196 -2.31 -7.99 11.07
C ALA A 196 -1.40 -7.14 10.15
N PRO A 197 -0.83 -7.70 9.06
CA PRO A 197 -0.02 -6.93 8.12
C PRO A 197 -0.80 -5.75 7.51
N GLY A 198 -0.19 -4.58 7.48
CA GLY A 198 -0.80 -3.35 6.98
C GLY A 198 0.09 -2.13 7.18
N GLN A 199 -0.38 -0.97 6.74
CA GLN A 199 0.31 0.30 6.95
C GLN A 199 0.52 0.58 8.45
N GLY A 200 1.74 0.96 8.82
CA GLY A 200 2.10 1.21 10.22
C GLY A 200 2.23 -0.04 11.10
N VAL A 201 2.38 -1.25 10.53
CA VAL A 201 2.63 -2.50 11.27
C VAL A 201 3.82 -3.25 10.66
N VAL A 202 4.81 -3.59 11.49
CA VAL A 202 5.96 -4.42 11.11
C VAL A 202 6.09 -5.61 12.06
N ALA A 203 6.30 -6.82 11.53
CA ALA A 203 6.54 -8.01 12.35
C ALA A 203 7.92 -7.93 13.04
N ALA A 204 8.00 -8.45 14.26
CA ALA A 204 9.28 -8.56 14.96
C ALA A 204 10.08 -9.78 14.47
N ALA A 205 11.40 -9.65 14.44
CA ALA A 205 12.34 -10.77 14.33
C ALA A 205 12.43 -11.53 15.67
N ALA A 206 13.00 -12.73 15.62
CA ALA A 206 13.07 -13.64 16.78
C ALA A 206 13.98 -13.14 17.93
N ASP A 207 14.69 -12.02 17.75
CA ASP A 207 15.46 -11.31 18.78
C ASP A 207 14.70 -10.14 19.42
N GLY A 208 13.44 -9.92 19.04
CA GLY A 208 12.61 -8.81 19.53
C GLY A 208 12.87 -7.48 18.81
N THR A 209 13.54 -7.47 17.66
CA THR A 209 13.82 -6.25 16.88
C THR A 209 12.98 -6.15 15.59
N ALA A 210 12.88 -4.95 15.03
CA ALA A 210 12.38 -4.71 13.67
C ALA A 210 13.02 -3.44 13.09
N SER A 211 13.06 -3.30 11.76
CA SER A 211 13.51 -2.07 11.09
C SER A 211 12.51 -1.64 10.03
N VAL A 212 12.28 -0.33 9.93
CA VAL A 212 11.42 0.30 8.92
C VAL A 212 12.15 1.46 8.25
N THR A 213 11.83 1.74 6.99
CA THR A 213 12.35 2.92 6.28
C THR A 213 11.23 3.94 6.14
N LEU A 214 11.46 5.17 6.59
CA LEU A 214 10.49 6.27 6.57
C LEU A 214 11.07 7.50 5.86
N LYS A 215 10.23 8.30 5.22
CA LYS A 215 10.58 9.60 4.63
C LYS A 215 9.92 10.73 5.44
N PRO A 216 10.64 11.46 6.30
CA PRO A 216 10.16 12.73 6.84
C PRO A 216 10.15 13.72 5.66
N ALA A 217 8.96 14.08 5.18
CA ALA A 217 8.81 14.91 3.98
C ALA A 217 9.26 16.35 4.24
N GLU A 218 8.62 17.03 5.19
CA GLU A 218 8.96 18.39 5.59
C GLU A 218 10.26 18.47 6.40
N TRP A 219 10.79 19.69 6.54
CA TRP A 219 11.87 20.00 7.47
C TRP A 219 11.32 20.49 8.81
N GLY A 220 11.99 20.13 9.90
CA GLY A 220 11.57 20.53 11.24
C GLY A 220 11.69 19.41 12.27
N SER A 221 10.86 19.50 13.31
CA SER A 221 10.78 18.50 14.37
C SER A 221 9.67 17.51 14.08
N HIS A 222 10.00 16.23 14.05
CA HIS A 222 9.07 15.12 13.80
C HIS A 222 8.96 14.23 15.05
N THR A 223 7.88 13.46 15.14
CA THR A 223 7.68 12.47 16.20
C THR A 223 7.20 11.15 15.62
N LEU A 224 8.06 10.13 15.68
CA LEU A 224 7.71 8.75 15.38
C LEU A 224 7.18 8.07 16.65
N THR A 225 5.88 7.75 16.68
CA THR A 225 5.27 7.06 17.82
C THR A 225 5.18 5.56 17.53
N VAL A 226 5.69 4.74 18.44
CA VAL A 226 5.84 3.28 18.30
C VAL A 226 5.23 2.54 19.49
N GLN A 227 4.60 1.39 19.26
CA GLN A 227 4.06 0.50 20.27
C GLN A 227 4.43 -0.96 19.94
N ALA A 228 5.09 -1.65 20.87
CA ALA A 228 5.33 -3.10 20.78
C ALA A 228 4.10 -3.90 21.25
N VAL A 229 3.92 -5.08 20.65
CA VAL A 229 2.82 -6.02 20.90
C VAL A 229 3.38 -7.44 20.93
N ASP A 230 2.98 -8.24 21.92
CA ASP A 230 3.41 -9.64 22.06
C ASP A 230 2.54 -10.65 21.28
N GLN A 231 2.87 -11.94 21.36
CA GLN A 231 2.14 -13.03 20.69
C GLN A 231 0.83 -13.43 21.41
N ALA A 232 0.56 -12.95 22.63
CA ALA A 232 -0.74 -13.05 23.29
C ALA A 232 -1.70 -11.91 22.88
N GLY A 233 -1.14 -10.78 22.44
CA GLY A 233 -1.83 -9.57 22.05
C GLY A 233 -1.82 -8.45 23.10
N ASN A 234 -1.05 -8.56 24.20
CA ASN A 234 -0.87 -7.41 25.09
C ASN A 234 0.04 -6.37 24.42
N ALA A 235 -0.14 -5.10 24.77
CA ALA A 235 0.49 -3.98 24.10
C ALA A 235 1.19 -3.05 25.09
N ALA A 236 2.44 -2.68 24.77
CA ALA A 236 3.24 -1.76 25.57
C ALA A 236 2.62 -0.36 25.61
N GLN A 237 3.04 0.47 26.57
CA GLN A 237 2.84 1.91 26.45
C GLN A 237 3.61 2.44 25.24
N PRO A 238 3.01 3.29 24.38
CA PRO A 238 3.72 3.84 23.23
C PRO A 238 4.93 4.69 23.65
N VAL A 239 6.01 4.59 22.87
CA VAL A 239 7.19 5.46 22.96
C VAL A 239 7.17 6.44 21.80
N SER A 240 7.39 7.72 22.10
CA SER A 240 7.55 8.78 21.09
C SER A 240 9.02 9.10 20.91
N TYR A 241 9.52 8.89 19.70
CA TYR A 241 10.88 9.20 19.26
C TYR A 241 10.86 10.54 18.50
N THR A 242 11.34 11.60 19.13
CA THR A 242 11.35 12.96 18.55
C THR A 242 12.72 13.26 17.97
N PHE A 243 12.76 13.67 16.70
CA PHE A 243 14.00 13.98 15.97
C PHE A 243 13.83 15.25 15.13
N TYR A 244 14.94 15.80 14.65
CA TYR A 244 14.94 16.98 13.78
C TYR A 244 15.47 16.63 12.39
N ALA A 245 14.62 16.79 11.36
CA ALA A 245 15.00 16.67 9.96
C ALA A 245 15.44 18.05 9.43
N PRO A 246 16.74 18.30 9.22
CA PRO A 246 17.22 19.55 8.63
C PRO A 246 16.77 19.67 7.16
N SER A 247 16.50 20.89 6.70
CA SER A 247 16.28 21.15 5.27
C SER A 247 17.56 20.86 4.47
N ASN A 248 17.41 20.26 3.29
CA ASN A 248 18.55 19.94 2.44
C ASN A 248 19.14 21.23 1.81
N PRO A 249 20.41 21.59 2.06
CA PRO A 249 21.04 22.76 1.44
C PRO A 249 21.33 22.58 -0.05
N ASN A 250 21.30 21.34 -0.56
CA ASN A 250 21.44 20.99 -1.97
C ASN A 250 20.40 19.91 -2.31
N PRO A 251 19.09 20.25 -2.41
CA PRO A 251 18.08 19.25 -2.75
C PRO A 251 18.31 18.67 -4.15
N PRO A 252 17.74 17.49 -4.44
CA PRO A 252 17.71 16.90 -5.76
C PRO A 252 17.25 17.88 -6.84
N LYS A 253 17.55 17.54 -8.10
CA LYS A 253 17.18 18.35 -9.28
C LYS A 253 16.44 17.49 -10.30
N ALA A 254 15.60 16.60 -9.79
CA ALA A 254 14.63 15.86 -10.59
C ALA A 254 13.65 16.82 -11.26
N LEU A 255 12.99 16.36 -12.32
CA LEU A 255 11.93 17.08 -13.01
C LEU A 255 10.66 16.26 -12.83
N GLY A 256 9.57 16.90 -12.42
CA GLY A 256 8.36 16.21 -11.98
C GLY A 256 8.27 16.04 -10.45
N ASP A 257 9.34 16.35 -9.71
CA ASP A 257 9.45 16.24 -8.25
C ASP A 257 8.89 17.51 -7.57
N VAL A 258 7.85 17.37 -6.73
CA VAL A 258 7.27 18.49 -5.96
C VAL A 258 7.59 18.43 -4.46
N ASP A 259 8.15 17.34 -3.91
CA ASP A 259 8.48 17.23 -2.47
C ASP A 259 9.99 17.22 -2.14
N ASN A 260 10.85 17.36 -3.16
CA ASN A 260 12.32 17.39 -3.13
C ASN A 260 12.99 16.09 -2.64
N ASP A 261 12.36 14.92 -2.79
CA ASP A 261 13.03 13.63 -2.50
C ASP A 261 13.90 13.09 -3.63
N GLY A 262 13.74 13.61 -4.85
CA GLY A 262 14.46 13.19 -6.06
C GLY A 262 13.72 12.19 -6.94
N VAL A 263 12.48 11.80 -6.60
CA VAL A 263 11.58 10.98 -7.41
C VAL A 263 10.46 11.87 -7.96
N PRO A 264 10.06 11.74 -9.24
CA PRO A 264 8.93 12.49 -9.78
C PRO A 264 7.59 12.07 -9.16
N ASP A 265 6.73 13.05 -8.89
CA ASP A 265 5.43 12.86 -8.25
C ASP A 265 4.28 12.74 -9.25
N ILE A 266 3.27 11.94 -8.92
CA ILE A 266 1.99 11.85 -9.61
C ILE A 266 0.97 12.69 -8.85
N LEU A 267 0.50 13.77 -9.47
CA LEU A 267 -0.46 14.72 -8.89
C LEU A 267 -1.88 14.43 -9.40
N LEU A 268 -2.75 13.89 -8.54
CA LEU A 268 -4.10 13.44 -8.91
C LEU A 268 -5.16 13.79 -7.84
N PRO A 269 -6.38 14.19 -8.24
CA PRO A 269 -7.44 14.49 -7.28
C PRO A 269 -8.12 13.24 -6.70
N ASP A 270 -8.54 13.31 -5.43
CA ASP A 270 -9.35 12.29 -4.74
C ASP A 270 -10.87 12.52 -4.90
N SER A 271 -11.70 11.60 -4.40
CA SER A 271 -13.17 11.74 -4.45
C SER A 271 -13.74 12.87 -3.58
N GLN A 272 -12.95 13.40 -2.64
CA GLN A 272 -13.32 14.54 -1.79
C GLN A 272 -12.93 15.89 -2.43
N GLY A 273 -12.14 15.87 -3.50
CA GLY A 273 -11.64 17.06 -4.18
C GLY A 273 -10.32 17.60 -3.65
N ASN A 274 -9.61 16.87 -2.80
CA ASN A 274 -8.22 17.16 -2.44
C ASN A 274 -7.28 16.76 -3.60
N LEU A 275 -6.07 17.32 -3.63
CA LEU A 275 -5.00 16.85 -4.53
C LEU A 275 -4.04 15.94 -3.76
N LEU A 276 -3.88 14.71 -4.24
CA LEU A 276 -2.90 13.75 -3.76
C LEU A 276 -1.56 14.00 -4.46
N VAL A 277 -0.48 13.99 -3.69
CA VAL A 277 0.90 13.89 -4.17
C VAL A 277 1.37 12.47 -3.89
N ILE A 278 1.66 11.70 -4.95
CA ILE A 278 2.03 10.28 -4.86
C ILE A 278 3.37 10.10 -5.60
N GLY A 279 4.47 9.91 -4.87
CA GLY A 279 5.79 9.69 -5.48
C GLY A 279 5.82 8.47 -6.41
N GLY A 280 6.57 8.57 -7.51
CA GLY A 280 6.60 7.56 -8.57
C GLY A 280 6.95 6.14 -8.12
N ASP A 281 7.84 6.01 -7.12
CA ASP A 281 8.29 4.72 -6.61
C ASP A 281 7.30 4.04 -5.63
N ALA A 282 6.13 4.63 -5.40
CA ALA A 282 5.16 4.15 -4.41
C ALA A 282 4.70 2.70 -4.65
N GLY A 283 4.46 1.99 -3.54
CA GLY A 283 3.87 0.64 -3.55
C GLY A 283 2.33 0.60 -3.52
N SER A 284 1.66 1.76 -3.47
CA SER A 284 0.20 1.89 -3.38
C SER A 284 -0.23 3.34 -3.63
N THR A 285 -1.54 3.60 -3.76
CA THR A 285 -2.13 4.95 -3.84
C THR A 285 -2.03 5.81 -2.57
N ALA A 286 -1.28 5.37 -1.55
CA ALA A 286 -1.01 6.17 -0.35
C ALA A 286 -0.12 7.39 -0.69
N PRO A 287 -0.59 8.63 -0.49
CA PRO A 287 0.15 9.84 -0.86
C PRO A 287 1.28 10.17 0.11
N THR A 288 2.32 10.86 -0.37
CA THR A 288 3.34 11.51 0.48
C THR A 288 2.76 12.76 1.15
N THR A 289 1.88 13.50 0.46
CA THR A 289 1.11 14.62 1.00
C THR A 289 -0.30 14.72 0.39
N VAL A 290 -1.28 15.10 1.20
CA VAL A 290 -2.61 15.53 0.75
C VAL A 290 -2.70 17.04 0.81
N VAL A 291 -2.94 17.69 -0.34
CA VAL A 291 -3.21 19.12 -0.45
C VAL A 291 -4.73 19.34 -0.37
N PRO A 292 -5.27 20.01 0.68
CA PRO A 292 -6.71 20.10 0.87
C PRO A 292 -7.47 20.76 -0.28
N ALA A 293 -8.72 20.34 -0.51
CA ALA A 293 -9.63 20.91 -1.52
C ALA A 293 -9.76 22.44 -1.42
N ALA A 294 -9.73 22.99 -0.19
CA ALA A 294 -9.78 24.43 0.07
C ALA A 294 -8.54 25.22 -0.38
N GLN A 295 -7.45 24.55 -0.80
CA GLN A 295 -6.26 25.18 -1.37
C GLN A 295 -6.29 25.28 -2.90
N ALA A 296 -7.31 24.70 -3.55
CA ALA A 296 -7.51 24.83 -4.99
C ALA A 296 -7.76 26.31 -5.38
N PRO A 297 -7.28 26.75 -6.55
CA PRO A 297 -7.28 28.18 -6.91
C PRO A 297 -8.68 28.72 -7.26
N ILE A 298 -9.61 27.82 -7.60
CA ILE A 298 -10.98 28.09 -8.02
C ILE A 298 -11.85 26.88 -7.66
N GLY A 299 -13.17 27.04 -7.56
CA GLY A 299 -14.12 25.96 -7.33
C GLY A 299 -14.14 25.34 -5.92
N GLY A 300 -13.05 25.46 -5.15
CA GLY A 300 -12.91 24.82 -3.83
C GLY A 300 -12.66 23.31 -3.90
N SER A 301 -12.17 22.83 -5.05
CA SER A 301 -11.84 21.43 -5.32
C SER A 301 -10.78 21.38 -6.43
N TRP A 302 -9.88 20.40 -6.35
CA TRP A 302 -8.90 20.12 -7.41
C TRP A 302 -9.50 19.27 -8.55
N SER A 303 -10.64 18.62 -8.32
CA SER A 303 -11.31 17.76 -9.30
C SER A 303 -11.89 18.59 -10.46
N GLY A 304 -11.49 18.25 -11.69
CA GLY A 304 -11.89 18.96 -12.91
C GLY A 304 -10.92 20.09 -13.33
N LEU A 305 -9.92 20.40 -12.51
CA LEU A 305 -8.83 21.31 -12.90
C LEU A 305 -7.72 20.53 -13.61
N GLN A 306 -7.11 21.15 -14.61
CA GLN A 306 -5.89 20.64 -15.24
C GLN A 306 -4.68 21.13 -14.42
N VAL A 307 -3.98 20.18 -13.79
CA VAL A 307 -2.75 20.39 -13.01
C VAL A 307 -1.55 19.98 -13.88
N VAL A 308 -0.52 20.82 -13.91
CA VAL A 308 0.62 20.70 -14.84
C VAL A 308 1.92 21.05 -14.11
N HIS A 309 2.90 20.15 -14.13
CA HIS A 309 4.23 20.36 -13.58
C HIS A 309 5.28 19.55 -14.37
N LYS A 310 6.45 20.17 -14.60
CA LYS A 310 7.73 19.55 -15.00
C LYS A 310 8.80 20.65 -15.06
N GLY A 311 9.69 20.71 -14.08
CA GLY A 311 10.66 21.78 -13.90
C GLY A 311 10.08 23.04 -13.24
N TRP A 312 10.95 24.04 -13.04
CA TRP A 312 10.66 25.17 -12.16
C TRP A 312 10.83 26.56 -12.78
N SER A 313 10.05 27.49 -12.24
CA SER A 313 10.09 28.92 -12.54
C SER A 313 10.89 29.68 -11.47
N GLY A 314 11.40 30.86 -11.84
CA GLY A 314 11.94 31.88 -10.93
C GLY A 314 12.72 31.36 -9.71
N GLY A 315 12.08 31.44 -8.54
CA GLY A 315 12.62 31.10 -7.22
C GLY A 315 12.06 29.83 -6.59
N GLY A 316 11.38 28.97 -7.35
CA GLY A 316 10.88 27.68 -6.84
C GLY A 316 11.95 26.57 -6.73
N ALA A 317 13.13 26.83 -7.30
CA ALA A 317 14.17 25.84 -7.46
C ALA A 317 14.60 25.17 -6.13
N PRO A 318 14.79 23.83 -6.11
CA PRO A 318 14.71 22.91 -7.25
C PRO A 318 13.39 22.14 -7.37
N ALA A 319 12.35 22.47 -6.61
CA ALA A 319 11.07 21.78 -6.71
C ALA A 319 10.23 22.30 -7.90
N ASP A 320 9.46 21.40 -8.51
CA ASP A 320 8.57 21.71 -9.63
C ASP A 320 7.61 22.86 -9.33
N THR A 321 7.46 23.77 -10.30
CA THR A 321 6.40 24.79 -10.26
C THR A 321 5.09 24.18 -10.75
N VAL A 322 4.09 24.12 -9.87
CA VAL A 322 2.77 23.58 -10.22
C VAL A 322 1.91 24.67 -10.82
N TYR A 323 1.53 24.49 -12.08
CA TYR A 323 0.55 25.29 -12.77
C TYR A 323 -0.82 24.61 -12.72
N VAL A 324 -1.88 25.41 -12.61
CA VAL A 324 -3.26 24.93 -12.49
C VAL A 324 -4.17 25.81 -13.32
N ARG A 325 -5.11 25.21 -14.05
CA ARG A 325 -6.16 25.95 -14.76
C ARG A 325 -7.50 25.24 -14.71
N ASP A 326 -8.56 26.00 -14.90
CA ASP A 326 -9.85 25.46 -15.32
C ASP A 326 -9.81 25.16 -16.83
N ALA A 327 -10.19 23.94 -17.21
CA ALA A 327 -10.24 23.45 -18.59
C ALA A 327 -11.68 23.29 -19.11
N ALA A 328 -12.70 23.65 -18.31
CA ALA A 328 -14.09 23.56 -18.72
C ALA A 328 -14.43 24.55 -19.86
N PRO A 329 -15.44 24.23 -20.70
CA PRO A 329 -15.97 25.19 -21.67
C PRO A 329 -16.53 26.44 -20.95
N GLY A 330 -16.05 27.62 -21.34
CA GLY A 330 -16.43 28.89 -20.67
C GLY A 330 -15.68 29.19 -19.38
N ASN A 331 -14.51 28.57 -19.16
CA ASN A 331 -13.59 28.87 -18.06
C ASN A 331 -13.16 30.36 -18.02
N SER A 332 -12.57 30.75 -16.89
CA SER A 332 -12.14 32.14 -16.62
C SER A 332 -10.92 32.63 -17.40
N GLY A 333 -10.28 31.78 -18.22
CA GLY A 333 -9.09 32.12 -19.00
C GLY A 333 -7.79 32.29 -18.20
N TYR A 334 -7.81 31.95 -16.91
CA TYR A 334 -6.67 32.10 -16.00
C TYR A 334 -5.80 30.84 -15.89
N LEU A 335 -4.48 31.06 -15.90
CA LEU A 335 -3.49 30.10 -15.41
C LEU A 335 -3.01 30.57 -14.03
N TYR A 336 -3.08 29.68 -13.05
CA TYR A 336 -2.63 29.89 -11.68
C TYR A 336 -1.26 29.23 -11.48
N GLN A 337 -0.36 29.90 -10.80
CA GLN A 337 0.99 29.41 -10.50
C GLN A 337 1.22 29.27 -9.00
N TYR A 338 1.55 28.04 -8.58
CA TYR A 338 2.05 27.74 -7.25
C TYR A 338 3.58 27.62 -7.32
N VAL A 339 4.28 28.67 -6.89
CA VAL A 339 5.75 28.62 -6.70
C VAL A 339 6.03 27.83 -5.42
N ASN A 340 6.25 26.53 -5.61
CA ASN A 340 6.67 25.57 -4.61
C ASN A 340 8.19 25.68 -4.34
N GLN A 341 8.69 25.16 -3.22
CA GLN A 341 10.11 25.05 -2.89
C GLN A 341 10.45 23.66 -2.25
N GLY A 342 9.59 22.66 -2.45
CA GLY A 342 9.61 21.39 -1.73
C GLY A 342 9.12 21.58 -0.31
N ALA A 343 7.98 22.26 -0.18
CA ALA A 343 7.32 22.55 1.08
C ALA A 343 5.80 22.51 0.86
N LEU A 344 5.19 21.44 1.35
CA LEU A 344 3.80 21.05 1.10
C LEU A 344 2.97 21.12 2.40
N PRO A 345 1.62 21.21 2.33
CA PRO A 345 0.80 21.28 1.14
C PRO A 345 0.89 22.63 0.39
N LEU A 346 0.59 22.61 -0.91
CA LEU A 346 0.45 23.80 -1.73
C LEU A 346 -0.66 24.73 -1.19
N GLY A 347 -0.59 26.02 -1.54
CA GLY A 347 -1.62 27.02 -1.21
C GLY A 347 -1.44 27.76 0.13
N THR A 348 -0.48 27.34 0.96
CA THR A 348 -0.02 28.12 2.15
C THR A 348 0.39 29.57 1.82
N ARG A 349 0.71 29.85 0.55
CA ARG A 349 0.71 31.17 -0.06
C ARG A 349 -0.27 31.17 -1.24
N SER A 350 -1.01 32.26 -1.43
CA SER A 350 -1.90 32.43 -2.58
C SER A 350 -1.15 32.28 -3.91
N PRO A 351 -1.70 31.56 -4.90
CA PRO A 351 -1.07 31.39 -6.21
C PRO A 351 -1.06 32.71 -6.99
N SER A 352 -0.06 32.86 -7.86
CA SER A 352 0.01 34.00 -8.79
C SER A 352 -0.86 33.76 -10.02
N LEU A 353 -1.59 34.77 -10.48
CA LEU A 353 -2.22 34.76 -11.80
C LEU A 353 -1.19 35.05 -12.88
N ILE A 354 -1.16 34.22 -13.91
CA ILE A 354 -0.24 34.32 -15.04
C ILE A 354 -1.03 34.61 -16.31
N GLY A 355 -0.62 35.67 -17.02
CA GLY A 355 -1.18 36.02 -18.33
C GLY A 355 -0.64 35.11 -19.44
N HIS A 356 -1.41 34.98 -20.53
CA HIS A 356 -0.89 34.36 -21.74
C HIS A 356 0.21 35.23 -22.37
N ALA A 357 1.07 34.63 -23.19
CA ALA A 357 2.03 35.39 -23.96
C ALA A 357 1.29 36.24 -25.03
N THR A 358 1.70 37.50 -25.19
CA THR A 358 1.05 38.49 -26.08
C THR A 358 1.96 38.92 -27.24
N SER A 359 3.03 38.18 -27.49
CA SER A 359 4.02 38.48 -28.53
C SER A 359 4.88 37.26 -28.86
N CYS A 360 5.23 37.13 -30.13
CA CYS A 360 5.71 35.86 -30.70
C CYS A 360 7.19 35.90 -31.09
N VAL A 361 7.82 34.73 -31.07
CA VAL A 361 9.18 34.51 -31.60
C VAL A 361 9.22 33.25 -32.46
N ASP A 362 10.14 33.18 -33.42
CA ASP A 362 10.43 31.96 -34.15
C ASP A 362 11.21 30.93 -33.30
N THR A 363 11.49 29.75 -33.86
CA THR A 363 12.28 28.70 -33.20
C THR A 363 13.77 29.09 -33.01
N ALA A 364 14.25 30.13 -33.69
CA ALA A 364 15.55 30.77 -33.45
C ALA A 364 15.48 31.89 -32.38
N LYS A 365 14.31 32.08 -31.75
CA LYS A 365 14.00 33.06 -30.69
C LYS A 365 14.04 34.53 -31.16
N LEU A 366 13.98 34.76 -32.47
CA LEU A 366 13.87 36.09 -33.08
C LEU A 366 12.41 36.57 -33.06
N ALA A 367 12.19 37.87 -32.85
CA ALA A 367 10.85 38.44 -32.79
C ALA A 367 10.14 38.42 -34.15
N VAL A 368 8.91 37.89 -34.17
CA VAL A 368 8.04 37.84 -35.35
C VAL A 368 6.68 38.47 -35.04
N ALA A 369 5.94 38.84 -36.08
CA ALA A 369 4.52 39.18 -35.91
C ALA A 369 3.76 37.90 -35.48
N CYS A 370 2.86 38.04 -34.50
CA CYS A 370 1.96 36.93 -34.17
C CYS A 370 0.96 36.70 -35.32
N PRO A 371 0.60 35.43 -35.61
CA PRO A 371 -0.57 35.09 -36.40
C PRO A 371 -1.85 35.77 -35.87
N ALA A 372 -2.82 36.00 -36.75
CA ALA A 372 -4.05 36.76 -36.41
C ALA A 372 -5.04 35.95 -35.53
N ASP A 373 -4.82 34.65 -35.43
CA ASP A 373 -5.52 33.64 -34.64
C ASP A 373 -4.83 33.32 -33.30
N HIS A 374 -3.68 33.92 -33.01
CA HIS A 374 -2.93 33.73 -31.75
C HIS A 374 -3.76 34.12 -30.52
N SER A 375 -3.84 33.22 -29.54
CA SER A 375 -4.61 33.44 -28.31
C SER A 375 -3.92 34.43 -27.37
N THR A 376 -4.71 35.23 -26.65
CA THR A 376 -4.20 36.23 -25.68
C THR A 376 -4.66 35.99 -24.24
N GLY A 377 -5.30 34.84 -23.99
CA GLY A 377 -5.68 34.31 -22.69
C GLY A 377 -5.84 32.78 -22.77
N TYR A 378 -5.76 32.07 -21.64
CA TYR A 378 -5.83 30.60 -21.64
C TYR A 378 -7.25 30.03 -21.90
N GLN A 379 -8.24 30.91 -22.11
CA GLN A 379 -9.63 30.55 -22.40
C GLN A 379 -9.77 29.70 -23.68
N ASP A 380 -8.93 29.98 -24.69
CA ASP A 380 -8.96 29.39 -26.04
C ASP A 380 -7.96 28.22 -26.19
N VAL A 381 -7.05 28.08 -25.23
CA VAL A 381 -6.13 26.94 -25.11
C VAL A 381 -6.93 25.70 -24.67
N GLN A 382 -6.91 24.64 -25.49
CA GLN A 382 -7.66 23.41 -25.29
C GLN A 382 -6.99 22.45 -24.30
N GLN A 383 -5.65 22.35 -24.35
CA GLN A 383 -4.84 21.52 -23.46
C GLN A 383 -3.48 22.18 -23.23
N LEU A 384 -2.88 21.95 -22.06
CA LEU A 384 -1.59 22.48 -21.63
C LEU A 384 -0.74 21.35 -21.01
N VAL A 385 0.56 21.26 -21.36
CA VAL A 385 1.52 20.32 -20.75
C VAL A 385 2.87 20.99 -20.46
N ALA A 386 3.58 20.54 -19.43
CA ALA A 386 4.94 21.00 -19.12
C ALA A 386 5.96 20.23 -19.96
N PHE A 387 6.34 20.80 -21.09
CA PHE A 387 7.13 20.14 -22.14
C PHE A 387 8.61 19.93 -21.78
N GLY A 388 9.12 20.66 -20.77
CA GLY A 388 10.54 20.72 -20.43
C GLY A 388 11.26 21.88 -21.14
N SER A 389 12.42 22.30 -20.61
CA SER A 389 13.03 23.57 -21.01
C SER A 389 13.60 23.57 -22.43
N VAL A 390 13.18 24.57 -23.22
CA VAL A 390 13.87 24.92 -24.48
C VAL A 390 14.94 26.00 -24.29
N GLU A 391 15.26 26.38 -23.06
CA GLU A 391 16.21 27.46 -22.74
C GLU A 391 17.53 26.93 -22.16
N THR A 392 18.59 27.00 -22.96
CA THR A 392 19.95 26.55 -22.64
C THR A 392 20.52 27.15 -21.35
N ALA A 393 20.07 28.36 -20.98
CA ALA A 393 20.47 29.05 -19.75
C ALA A 393 19.69 28.61 -18.50
N ASN A 394 18.63 27.82 -18.64
CA ASN A 394 17.83 27.25 -17.56
C ASN A 394 17.31 25.87 -17.97
N PRO A 395 18.17 24.82 -18.05
CA PRO A 395 17.79 23.50 -18.57
C PRO A 395 16.69 22.80 -17.76
N ASN A 396 16.58 23.10 -16.46
CA ASN A 396 15.56 22.59 -15.56
C ASN A 396 14.33 23.53 -15.46
N GLY A 397 14.26 24.53 -16.35
CA GLY A 397 13.15 25.46 -16.43
C GLY A 397 11.89 24.85 -16.99
N ILE A 398 10.75 25.43 -16.62
CA ILE A 398 9.45 25.06 -17.20
C ILE A 398 9.19 25.86 -18.49
N THR A 399 8.94 25.13 -19.58
CA THR A 399 8.33 25.65 -20.83
C THR A 399 7.06 24.85 -21.03
N LEU A 400 5.97 25.51 -21.39
CA LEU A 400 4.70 24.85 -21.65
C LEU A 400 4.52 24.63 -23.15
N LEU A 401 3.86 23.54 -23.50
CA LEU A 401 3.34 23.28 -24.84
C LEU A 401 1.83 23.16 -24.72
N ASP A 402 1.09 23.75 -25.66
CA ASP A 402 -0.36 23.75 -25.65
C ASP A 402 -0.96 23.52 -27.04
N VAL A 403 -2.29 23.39 -27.05
CA VAL A 403 -3.10 23.31 -28.26
C VAL A 403 -4.05 24.50 -28.32
N GLU A 404 -3.81 25.42 -29.26
CA GLU A 404 -4.73 26.51 -29.62
C GLU A 404 -5.31 26.22 -31.01
N GLN A 405 -6.64 26.15 -31.14
CA GLN A 405 -7.35 25.86 -32.40
C GLN A 405 -6.90 24.58 -33.16
N GLY A 406 -6.22 23.64 -32.50
CA GLY A 406 -5.62 22.43 -33.10
C GLY A 406 -4.18 22.59 -33.61
N ASN A 407 -3.54 23.71 -33.30
CA ASN A 407 -2.15 24.01 -33.57
C ASN A 407 -1.35 23.94 -32.27
N LEU A 408 -0.10 23.47 -32.36
CA LEU A 408 0.82 23.44 -31.24
C LEU A 408 1.51 24.78 -31.06
N TRP A 409 1.47 25.35 -29.86
CA TRP A 409 2.25 26.52 -29.49
C TRP A 409 3.11 26.27 -28.26
N LEU A 410 4.30 26.84 -28.28
CA LEU A 410 5.31 26.72 -27.25
C LEU A 410 5.39 28.01 -26.44
N GLN A 411 4.99 27.97 -25.17
CA GLN A 411 4.98 29.12 -24.27
C GLN A 411 6.20 29.06 -23.34
N ARG A 412 7.20 29.90 -23.63
CA ARG A 412 8.43 30.01 -22.82
C ARG A 412 8.14 30.60 -21.42
N ASP A 413 8.78 30.06 -20.38
CA ASP A 413 8.60 30.36 -18.93
C ASP A 413 7.60 31.50 -18.67
N PRO A 414 6.30 31.17 -18.51
CA PRO A 414 5.24 32.16 -18.38
C PRO A 414 5.45 33.19 -17.27
N SER A 415 6.25 32.87 -16.24
CA SER A 415 6.58 33.79 -15.15
C SER A 415 7.58 34.89 -15.53
N ARG A 416 8.20 34.83 -16.72
CA ARG A 416 9.30 35.72 -17.16
C ARG A 416 8.98 36.53 -18.42
N PHE A 417 7.73 36.97 -18.58
CA PHE A 417 7.22 37.63 -19.78
C PHE A 417 7.34 36.73 -21.02
N GLY A 418 6.65 35.59 -20.96
CA GLY A 418 6.67 34.55 -21.98
C GLY A 418 6.44 35.05 -23.41
N LYS A 419 6.98 34.30 -24.37
CA LYS A 419 6.75 34.48 -25.80
C LYS A 419 6.25 33.16 -26.37
N SER A 420 5.26 33.24 -27.25
CA SER A 420 4.75 32.08 -27.98
C SER A 420 5.61 31.79 -29.21
N THR A 421 5.78 30.53 -29.55
CA THR A 421 6.26 30.07 -30.85
C THR A 421 5.27 29.07 -31.42
N GLN A 422 4.66 29.40 -32.56
CA GLN A 422 3.81 28.46 -33.28
C GLN A 422 4.69 27.35 -33.87
N LEU A 423 4.37 26.09 -33.57
CA LEU A 423 5.08 24.92 -34.10
C LEU A 423 4.34 24.26 -35.26
N THR A 424 3.00 24.36 -35.29
CA THR A 424 2.17 23.88 -36.40
C THR A 424 1.07 24.87 -36.79
N SER A 425 0.59 24.77 -38.02
CA SER A 425 -0.47 25.62 -38.60
C SER A 425 -1.52 24.80 -39.37
N THR A 426 -1.61 23.50 -39.06
CA THR A 426 -2.40 22.50 -39.80
C THR A 426 -3.75 22.19 -39.16
N GLY A 427 -3.99 22.58 -37.89
CA GLY A 427 -5.19 22.24 -37.13
C GLY A 427 -5.32 20.76 -36.74
N LEU A 428 -4.33 19.92 -37.05
CA LEU A 428 -4.41 18.46 -36.93
C LEU A 428 -4.28 17.92 -35.50
N TRP A 429 -3.84 18.73 -34.53
CA TRP A 429 -3.68 18.29 -33.14
C TRP A 429 -5.00 18.31 -32.34
N ASN A 430 -6.10 18.80 -32.92
CA ASN A 430 -7.45 18.53 -32.41
C ASN A 430 -7.69 17.01 -32.36
N GLY A 431 -8.17 16.48 -31.22
CA GLY A 431 -8.47 15.05 -31.07
C GLY A 431 -7.30 14.19 -30.57
N TYR A 432 -6.22 14.80 -30.09
CA TYR A 432 -5.10 14.13 -29.44
C TYR A 432 -4.93 14.61 -28.00
N ASP A 433 -4.69 13.69 -27.07
CA ASP A 433 -4.26 14.03 -25.71
C ASP A 433 -2.73 14.11 -25.68
N LEU A 434 -2.17 15.29 -25.43
CA LEU A 434 -0.72 15.49 -25.28
C LEU A 434 -0.22 14.94 -23.93
N ILE A 435 0.96 14.33 -23.93
CA ILE A 435 1.68 13.88 -22.73
C ILE A 435 3.14 14.31 -22.88
N ALA A 436 3.68 14.97 -21.86
CA ALA A 436 5.07 15.44 -21.85
C ALA A 436 5.93 14.60 -20.89
N PRO A 437 6.63 13.56 -21.39
CA PRO A 437 7.56 12.76 -20.56
C PRO A 437 8.70 13.59 -19.98
N GLY A 438 9.14 14.63 -20.68
CA GLY A 438 10.28 15.46 -20.31
C GLY A 438 11.53 15.17 -21.13
N PRO A 439 12.71 15.61 -20.65
CA PRO A 439 13.98 15.35 -21.32
C PRO A 439 14.53 13.94 -21.05
N ASP A 440 15.24 13.37 -22.03
CA ASP A 440 16.13 12.23 -21.80
C ASP A 440 17.41 12.66 -21.03
N ALA A 441 18.25 11.69 -20.66
CA ALA A 441 19.54 11.94 -20.00
C ALA A 441 20.54 12.80 -20.81
N ASN A 442 20.29 13.05 -22.10
CA ASN A 442 21.09 13.93 -22.96
C ASN A 442 20.48 15.35 -23.08
N GLY A 443 19.25 15.56 -22.59
CA GLY A 443 18.47 16.77 -22.76
C GLY A 443 17.79 16.92 -24.13
N ASN A 444 17.54 15.82 -24.85
CA ASN A 444 16.56 15.76 -25.94
C ASN A 444 15.16 15.75 -25.34
N LEU A 445 14.19 16.42 -25.96
CA LEU A 445 12.79 16.38 -25.52
C LEU A 445 12.02 15.34 -26.33
N ALA A 446 10.87 14.91 -25.82
CA ALA A 446 9.88 14.15 -26.58
C ALA A 446 8.48 14.66 -26.28
N LEU A 447 7.61 14.64 -27.29
CA LEU A 447 6.17 14.67 -27.08
C LEU A 447 5.66 13.24 -27.19
N TRP A 448 4.75 12.84 -26.30
CA TRP A 448 3.86 11.71 -26.54
C TRP A 448 2.46 12.25 -26.82
N ALA A 449 1.68 11.55 -27.63
CA ALA A 449 0.27 11.89 -27.83
C ALA A 449 -0.59 10.66 -28.07
N ARG A 450 -1.74 10.61 -27.40
CA ARG A 450 -2.78 9.60 -27.63
C ARG A 450 -3.82 10.14 -28.61
N GLU A 451 -4.06 9.41 -29.69
CA GLU A 451 -5.22 9.65 -30.55
C GLU A 451 -6.51 9.26 -29.79
N GLN A 452 -7.41 10.23 -29.53
CA GLN A 452 -8.60 10.00 -28.70
C GLN A 452 -9.58 8.98 -29.32
N SER A 453 -9.61 8.89 -30.66
CA SER A 453 -10.54 8.02 -31.42
C SER A 453 -10.17 6.54 -31.38
N THR A 454 -8.88 6.19 -31.27
CA THR A 454 -8.37 4.81 -31.33
C THR A 454 -7.69 4.37 -30.03
N GLY A 455 -7.25 5.31 -29.19
CA GLY A 455 -6.36 5.05 -28.07
C GLY A 455 -4.87 4.93 -28.43
N THR A 456 -4.50 5.02 -29.72
CA THR A 456 -3.11 4.80 -30.16
C THR A 456 -2.19 5.85 -29.57
N LEU A 457 -1.19 5.41 -28.79
CA LEU A 457 -0.18 6.27 -28.19
C LEU A 457 1.06 6.31 -29.08
N ARG A 458 1.52 7.52 -29.43
CA ARG A 458 2.67 7.78 -30.31
C ARG A 458 3.72 8.64 -29.62
N SER A 459 4.98 8.40 -29.95
CA SER A 459 6.14 9.23 -29.56
C SER A 459 6.66 10.06 -30.74
N TYR A 460 7.06 11.30 -30.43
CA TYR A 460 7.69 12.25 -31.34
C TYR A 460 8.98 12.75 -30.69
N ALA A 461 10.12 12.37 -31.25
CA ALA A 461 11.42 12.85 -30.79
C ALA A 461 11.60 14.33 -31.18
N VAL A 462 12.02 15.14 -30.23
CA VAL A 462 12.37 16.56 -30.41
C VAL A 462 13.84 16.73 -29.99
N PRO A 463 14.79 16.30 -30.85
CA PRO A 463 16.20 16.20 -30.50
C PRO A 463 16.84 17.59 -30.37
N LYS A 464 17.86 17.66 -29.51
CA LYS A 464 18.60 18.89 -29.25
C LYS A 464 19.62 19.14 -30.35
N LEU A 465 19.61 20.36 -30.90
CA LEU A 465 20.49 20.77 -31.98
C LEU A 465 21.81 21.32 -31.46
N ALA A 466 22.88 21.21 -32.26
CA ALA A 466 24.23 21.66 -31.91
C ALA A 466 24.35 23.19 -31.66
N ASN A 467 23.35 23.98 -32.08
CA ASN A 467 23.24 25.41 -31.77
C ASN A 467 22.52 25.71 -30.44
N GLY A 468 22.09 24.68 -29.70
CA GLY A 468 21.31 24.81 -28.47
C GLY A 468 19.81 25.01 -28.67
N GLY A 469 19.32 24.97 -29.92
CA GLY A 469 17.90 24.86 -30.25
C GLY A 469 17.41 23.41 -30.23
N PHE A 470 16.22 23.18 -30.78
CA PHE A 470 15.57 21.87 -30.86
C PHE A 470 14.92 21.69 -32.25
N ASP A 471 14.87 20.45 -32.73
CA ASP A 471 14.17 20.10 -33.96
C ASP A 471 12.73 19.66 -33.67
N PHE A 472 11.77 20.50 -34.05
CA PHE A 472 10.34 20.24 -33.88
C PHE A 472 9.68 19.59 -35.12
N SER A 473 10.44 19.23 -36.15
CA SER A 473 9.88 18.76 -37.43
C SER A 473 9.01 17.50 -37.32
N ALA A 474 9.30 16.62 -36.35
CA ALA A 474 8.47 15.47 -36.03
C ALA A 474 7.03 15.83 -35.61
N LEU A 475 6.80 17.05 -35.11
CA LEU A 475 5.49 17.51 -34.63
C LEU A 475 4.57 18.03 -35.76
N ALA A 476 5.02 18.02 -37.02
CA ALA A 476 4.25 18.60 -38.13
C ALA A 476 2.91 17.87 -38.41
N ASP A 477 2.83 16.56 -38.14
CA ASP A 477 1.65 15.73 -38.37
C ASP A 477 1.52 14.63 -37.27
N PRO A 478 0.47 14.68 -36.41
CA PRO A 478 0.24 13.70 -35.35
C PRO A 478 -0.20 12.30 -35.84
N ALA A 479 -0.32 12.06 -37.14
CA ALA A 479 -0.43 10.71 -37.68
C ALA A 479 0.93 9.99 -37.82
N THR A 480 2.05 10.73 -37.78
CA THR A 480 3.39 10.23 -38.21
C THR A 480 4.27 9.66 -37.08
N GLY A 481 3.95 9.94 -35.82
CA GLY A 481 4.77 9.52 -34.68
C GLY A 481 4.86 8.01 -34.49
N THR A 482 5.98 7.53 -33.96
CA THR A 482 6.23 6.11 -33.67
C THR A 482 5.20 5.59 -32.69
N VAL A 483 4.44 4.56 -33.07
CA VAL A 483 3.48 3.91 -32.14
C VAL A 483 4.24 3.22 -31.02
N ILE A 484 3.92 3.57 -29.78
CA ILE A 484 4.54 2.99 -28.56
C ILE A 484 3.54 2.17 -27.73
N GLY A 485 2.23 2.38 -27.89
CA GLY A 485 1.21 1.60 -27.16
C GLY A 485 -0.23 1.91 -27.61
N SER A 486 -1.20 1.39 -26.86
CA SER A 486 -2.62 1.70 -27.06
C SER A 486 -3.36 1.74 -25.73
N PHE A 487 -3.95 2.90 -25.42
CA PHE A 487 -4.58 3.24 -24.16
C PHE A 487 -5.95 3.89 -24.38
N PRO A 488 -6.98 3.14 -24.83
CA PRO A 488 -8.29 3.70 -25.18
C PRO A 488 -8.90 4.54 -24.07
N VAL A 489 -9.44 5.71 -24.42
CA VAL A 489 -9.99 6.72 -23.47
C VAL A 489 -11.05 6.12 -22.54
N ALA A 490 -11.84 5.16 -23.03
CA ALA A 490 -12.87 4.47 -22.24
C ALA A 490 -12.31 3.49 -21.18
N GLY A 491 -11.06 3.04 -21.31
CA GLY A 491 -10.36 2.22 -20.31
C GLY A 491 -9.47 3.05 -19.38
N TYR A 492 -8.83 4.09 -19.94
CA TYR A 492 -7.88 4.98 -19.24
C TYR A 492 -8.29 6.46 -19.41
N PRO A 493 -9.32 6.96 -18.71
CA PRO A 493 -9.75 8.35 -18.86
C PRO A 493 -8.64 9.38 -18.62
N THR A 494 -7.75 9.14 -17.65
CA THR A 494 -6.55 9.93 -17.41
C THR A 494 -5.31 9.16 -17.84
N LEU A 495 -4.40 9.84 -18.53
CA LEU A 495 -3.12 9.30 -19.00
C LEU A 495 -2.07 10.42 -18.94
N GLY A 496 -0.87 10.14 -18.42
CA GLY A 496 0.15 11.16 -18.20
C GLY A 496 1.54 10.58 -17.94
N SER A 497 2.51 11.47 -17.72
CA SER A 497 3.88 11.12 -17.35
C SER A 497 4.49 12.25 -16.50
N SER A 498 5.06 11.90 -15.35
CA SER A 498 5.79 12.86 -14.51
C SER A 498 7.29 12.83 -14.73
N GLY A 499 7.82 11.83 -15.46
CA GLY A 499 9.24 11.62 -15.68
C GLY A 499 9.60 10.15 -15.47
N ASP A 500 10.86 9.94 -15.08
CA ASP A 500 11.45 8.66 -14.65
C ASP A 500 10.97 8.32 -13.23
N LEU A 501 10.01 7.41 -13.07
CA LEU A 501 9.33 7.12 -11.80
C LEU A 501 10.05 6.05 -10.97
N ASP A 502 10.84 5.17 -11.59
CA ASP A 502 11.56 4.08 -10.91
C ASP A 502 13.09 4.24 -10.83
N GLY A 503 13.67 5.12 -11.66
CA GLY A 503 15.09 5.45 -11.69
C GLY A 503 15.91 4.72 -12.77
N ASP A 504 15.29 4.09 -13.78
CA ASP A 504 16.01 3.40 -14.87
C ASP A 504 16.66 4.37 -15.90
N GLY A 505 16.27 5.64 -15.92
CA GLY A 505 16.76 6.68 -16.83
C GLY A 505 15.89 6.93 -18.06
N GLN A 506 14.75 6.26 -18.19
CA GLN A 506 13.69 6.49 -19.17
C GLN A 506 12.50 7.19 -18.51
N ALA A 507 11.60 7.78 -19.29
CA ALA A 507 10.37 8.37 -18.74
C ALA A 507 9.21 7.37 -18.78
N ASP A 508 8.45 7.31 -17.69
CA ASP A 508 7.37 6.35 -17.46
C ASP A 508 5.98 6.94 -17.68
N LEU A 509 5.02 6.08 -17.95
CA LEU A 509 3.60 6.42 -18.11
C LEU A 509 2.85 6.11 -16.81
N TYR A 510 1.89 6.96 -16.45
CA TYR A 510 0.85 6.62 -15.48
C TYR A 510 -0.54 6.79 -16.10
N ALA A 511 -1.50 6.02 -15.61
CA ALA A 511 -2.89 6.07 -16.03
C ALA A 511 -3.82 5.99 -14.82
N VAL A 512 -4.99 6.66 -14.92
CA VAL A 512 -6.13 6.36 -14.05
C VAL A 512 -7.16 5.64 -14.88
N THR A 513 -7.58 4.46 -14.43
CA THR A 513 -8.56 3.62 -15.11
C THR A 513 -9.99 4.14 -14.93
N ALA A 514 -10.92 3.61 -15.71
CA ALA A 514 -12.34 3.94 -15.60
C ALA A 514 -12.96 3.58 -14.23
N ASP A 515 -12.40 2.59 -13.52
CA ASP A 515 -12.72 2.20 -12.14
C ASP A 515 -11.79 2.83 -11.08
N ARG A 516 -11.10 3.93 -11.44
CA ARG A 516 -10.30 4.80 -10.56
C ARG A 516 -9.07 4.15 -9.91
N HIS A 517 -8.56 3.04 -10.45
CA HIS A 517 -7.23 2.53 -10.09
C HIS A 517 -6.12 3.38 -10.71
N LEU A 518 -5.03 3.59 -9.97
CA LEU A 518 -3.81 4.20 -10.48
C LEU A 518 -2.84 3.09 -10.93
N VAL A 519 -2.47 3.11 -12.20
CA VAL A 519 -1.52 2.16 -12.79
C VAL A 519 -0.30 2.90 -13.31
N THR A 520 0.90 2.50 -12.89
CA THR A 520 2.17 2.96 -13.47
C THR A 520 2.75 1.91 -14.42
N PHE A 521 3.63 2.33 -15.32
CA PHE A 521 4.16 1.53 -16.41
C PHE A 521 5.64 1.85 -16.63
N GLU A 522 6.51 0.83 -16.59
CA GLU A 522 7.93 0.96 -16.97
C GLU A 522 8.00 1.36 -18.46
N GLY A 523 8.38 2.61 -18.73
CA GLY A 523 8.20 3.32 -19.99
C GLY A 523 6.73 3.42 -20.40
N VAL A 524 6.23 2.37 -21.08
CA VAL A 524 4.83 2.19 -21.50
C VAL A 524 4.36 0.73 -21.39
N ALA A 525 5.14 -0.10 -20.68
CA ALA A 525 4.96 -1.54 -20.52
C ALA A 525 4.77 -1.91 -19.04
N ASN A 526 4.80 -3.21 -18.72
CA ASN A 526 4.89 -3.75 -17.36
C ASN A 526 3.94 -3.07 -16.33
N PRO A 527 2.61 -3.08 -16.56
CA PRO A 527 1.64 -2.38 -15.72
C PRO A 527 1.66 -2.84 -14.25
N LYS A 528 1.83 -1.86 -13.36
CA LYS A 528 1.81 -2.00 -11.90
C LYS A 528 0.58 -1.27 -11.35
N ASP A 529 -0.44 -2.02 -10.96
CA ASP A 529 -1.63 -1.47 -10.29
C ASP A 529 -1.29 -1.11 -8.83
N LEU A 530 -1.42 0.17 -8.49
CA LEU A 530 -1.21 0.71 -7.14
C LEU A 530 -2.49 0.69 -6.29
N GLY A 531 -3.61 0.24 -6.88
CA GLY A 531 -4.93 0.17 -6.27
C GLY A 531 -5.81 1.39 -6.59
N ALA A 532 -7.03 1.37 -6.04
CA ALA A 532 -7.99 2.45 -6.16
C ALA A 532 -7.47 3.76 -5.54
N LEU A 533 -7.67 4.87 -6.24
CA LEU A 533 -7.58 6.21 -5.68
C LEU A 533 -8.82 6.47 -4.82
N ALA A 534 -8.59 7.10 -3.65
CA ALA A 534 -9.65 7.52 -2.74
C ALA A 534 -10.56 8.62 -3.33
#